data_AF-A0A915UFP2-F1
#
_entry.id   AF-A0A915UFP2-F1
#
_cell.length_a   1.000
_cell.length_b   1.000
_cell.length_c   1.000
_cell.angle_alpha   90.00
_cell.angle_beta   90.00
_cell.angle_gamma   90.00
#
_symmetry.space_group_name_H-M   'P 1'
#
loop_
_entity.id
_entity.type
_entity.pdbx_description
1 polymer ?
#
loop_
_entity_poly.entity_id
_entity_poly.type
_entity_poly.pdbx_seq_one_letter_code
_entity_poly.pdbx_strand_id
1 'polypeptide(L)'
;MTTTTTPHDALALLGLPGLTLADEGTHLQWATSTQSQALGKGDVAALAFSALAATGFVDVPFADVRHGTLGRLDAAISSPALGVIRLSAPADLDLHVHVPAGVARDEVQYVPEEDAGTAYVDLARAAAVIVRAGADAVLLRLTNDGVSVHGVTPPEACLSPLQSMPSVETWAGACRDGWLAEQVAPLATSGDPWTHVVAAGMLARLATPADATEARAWLADVRAGRADASVVAPRRWAASLSADDRAALSRQAVAECASLCLDIEDVEDDVHASAPGWDDEVRALAHRRDDLEAVLVLLDAASAADDLRLALVEVDRAGFLLGLAIPHGSGLQDERLRRAGLKDPGAWWALAA
;
A
#
# COMPACT_ATOMS: atom_id res chain seq x y z
N MET A 1 -10.78 33.71 -4.94
CA MET A 1 -10.83 32.53 -5.83
C MET A 1 -10.77 31.31 -4.94
N THR A 2 -11.87 30.58 -4.78
CA THR A 2 -11.91 29.29 -4.09
C THR A 2 -11.41 28.24 -5.07
N THR A 3 -10.20 27.73 -4.85
CA THR A 3 -9.71 26.55 -5.57
C THR A 3 -10.59 25.37 -5.16
N THR A 4 -11.37 24.84 -6.09
CA THR A 4 -12.08 23.57 -5.92
C THR A 4 -11.04 22.47 -5.84
N THR A 5 -10.72 22.04 -4.60
CA THR A 5 -9.94 20.84 -4.32
C THR A 5 -10.62 19.66 -5.00
N THR A 6 -9.89 18.95 -5.86
CA THR A 6 -10.46 17.75 -6.49
C THR A 6 -10.59 16.63 -5.45
N PRO A 7 -11.50 15.65 -5.62
CA PRO A 7 -11.59 14.49 -4.72
C PRO A 7 -10.25 13.76 -4.53
N HIS A 8 -9.40 13.77 -5.57
CA HIS A 8 -8.06 13.20 -5.55
C HIS A 8 -7.10 13.98 -4.63
N ASP A 9 -7.11 15.31 -4.70
CA ASP A 9 -6.32 16.17 -3.81
C ASP A 9 -6.76 16.01 -2.34
N ALA A 10 -8.05 15.78 -2.11
CA ALA A 10 -8.57 15.53 -0.77
C ALA A 10 -8.00 14.22 -0.20
N LEU A 11 -7.96 13.12 -0.96
CA LEU A 11 -7.38 11.85 -0.50
C LEU A 11 -5.87 11.91 -0.27
N ALA A 12 -5.14 12.64 -1.11
CA ALA A 12 -3.71 12.88 -0.92
C ALA A 12 -3.45 13.65 0.40
N LEU A 13 -4.28 14.66 0.72
CA LEU A 13 -4.22 15.36 2.01
C LEU A 13 -4.57 14.46 3.20
N LEU A 14 -5.29 13.37 2.96
CA LEU A 14 -5.62 12.35 3.96
C LEU A 14 -4.54 11.27 4.10
N GLY A 15 -3.40 11.40 3.42
CA GLY A 15 -2.29 10.44 3.49
C GLY A 15 -2.48 9.21 2.61
N LEU A 16 -3.39 9.26 1.64
CA LEU A 16 -3.73 8.13 0.78
C LEU A 16 -3.57 8.51 -0.70
N PRO A 17 -2.33 8.79 -1.13
CA PRO A 17 -2.05 9.17 -2.50
C PRO A 17 -2.41 8.02 -3.45
N GLY A 18 -2.98 8.37 -4.61
CA GLY A 18 -3.29 7.41 -5.66
C GLY A 18 -4.65 6.73 -5.54
N LEU A 19 -5.30 6.71 -4.37
CA LEU A 19 -6.64 6.15 -4.25
C LEU A 19 -7.67 6.99 -5.01
N THR A 20 -8.71 6.33 -5.52
CA THR A 20 -9.86 6.99 -6.14
C THR A 20 -11.10 6.70 -5.33
N LEU A 21 -11.83 7.77 -4.99
CA LEU A 21 -13.19 7.62 -4.48
C LEU A 21 -14.11 7.24 -5.64
N ALA A 22 -15.00 6.27 -5.40
CA ALA A 22 -16.13 6.05 -6.27
C ALA A 22 -16.90 7.36 -6.46
N ASP A 23 -17.20 7.70 -7.73
CA ASP A 23 -17.94 8.91 -8.10
C ASP A 23 -19.30 8.99 -7.38
N GLU A 24 -19.92 7.82 -7.16
CA GLU A 24 -21.14 7.68 -6.39
C GLU A 24 -20.81 7.27 -4.95
N GLY A 25 -20.86 8.25 -4.05
CA GLY A 25 -20.93 8.00 -2.61
C GLY A 25 -22.35 7.72 -2.16
N THR A 26 -22.49 6.97 -1.09
CA THR A 26 -23.77 6.76 -0.41
C THR A 26 -23.82 7.58 0.84
N HIS A 27 -24.96 8.18 1.12
CA HIS A 27 -25.20 8.89 2.36
C HIS A 27 -26.05 8.04 3.30
N LEU A 28 -25.48 7.70 4.44
CA LEU A 28 -26.16 6.97 5.50
C LEU A 28 -26.73 7.98 6.49
N GLN A 29 -28.05 8.15 6.47
CA GLN A 29 -28.72 9.05 7.39
C GLN A 29 -28.59 8.51 8.82
N TRP A 30 -28.45 9.42 9.78
CA TRP A 30 -28.56 9.05 11.18
C TRP A 30 -29.88 8.33 11.44
N ALA A 31 -29.88 7.38 12.38
CA ALA A 31 -31.12 6.79 12.86
C ALA A 31 -32.01 7.87 13.48
N THR A 32 -32.99 8.36 12.71
CA THR A 32 -33.90 9.46 13.12
C THR A 32 -35.16 8.95 13.79
N SER A 33 -35.32 7.63 13.96
CA SER A 33 -36.57 7.08 14.47
C SER A 33 -36.63 7.12 16.00
N THR A 34 -37.83 7.43 16.49
CA THR A 34 -38.28 7.27 17.87
C THR A 34 -38.10 5.85 18.44
N GLN A 35 -37.65 4.85 17.67
CA GLN A 35 -37.30 3.52 18.19
C GLN A 35 -35.93 3.51 18.89
N SER A 36 -34.99 4.38 18.50
CA SER A 36 -33.74 4.57 19.26
C SER A 36 -33.96 5.38 20.56
N GLN A 37 -35.11 6.06 20.68
CA GLN A 37 -35.53 6.78 21.90
C GLN A 37 -36.24 5.88 22.94
N ALA A 38 -36.43 4.59 22.66
CA ALA A 38 -37.05 3.66 23.62
C ALA A 38 -36.14 3.31 24.81
N LEU A 39 -34.88 3.76 24.81
CA LEU A 39 -33.94 3.59 25.92
C LEU A 39 -33.50 4.98 26.44
N GLY A 40 -34.30 5.50 27.39
CA GLY A 40 -33.94 6.44 28.47
C GLY A 40 -32.96 7.58 28.20
N LYS A 41 -33.48 8.83 28.21
CA LYS A 41 -32.71 10.07 28.28
C LYS A 41 -31.80 10.17 29.53
N GLY A 42 -30.59 10.69 29.32
CA GLY A 42 -29.76 11.33 30.34
C GLY A 42 -28.60 12.09 29.72
N ASP A 43 -28.56 13.40 29.92
CA ASP A 43 -27.59 14.36 29.40
C ASP A 43 -26.34 14.39 30.30
N VAL A 44 -25.21 13.80 29.87
CA VAL A 44 -23.83 14.12 30.30
C VAL A 44 -22.85 13.80 29.17
N ALA A 45 -22.00 14.78 28.87
CA ALA A 45 -21.06 14.86 27.77
C ALA A 45 -19.89 13.85 27.77
N ALA A 46 -19.50 13.44 26.56
CA ALA A 46 -18.15 13.43 25.97
C ALA A 46 -16.92 12.86 26.73
N LEU A 47 -17.08 12.13 27.84
CA LEU A 47 -15.94 11.61 28.61
C LEU A 47 -16.04 10.11 28.96
N ALA A 48 -16.87 9.36 28.25
CA ALA A 48 -17.25 8.01 28.68
C ALA A 48 -16.99 6.89 27.67
N PHE A 49 -16.31 7.11 26.54
CA PHE A 49 -16.10 6.02 25.57
C PHE A 49 -15.09 4.98 26.10
N SER A 50 -13.91 5.41 26.55
CA SER A 50 -12.89 4.51 27.11
C SER A 50 -13.31 3.89 28.46
N ALA A 51 -14.24 4.52 29.20
CA ALA A 51 -14.76 3.99 30.47
C ALA A 51 -15.99 3.09 30.32
N LEU A 52 -16.84 3.28 29.30
CA LEU A 52 -18.02 2.44 29.03
C LEU A 52 -17.69 1.22 28.17
N ALA A 53 -16.72 1.33 27.26
CA ALA A 53 -16.17 0.18 26.52
C ALA A 53 -15.44 -0.79 27.48
N ALA A 54 -14.68 -0.27 28.46
CA ALA A 54 -13.99 -1.08 29.47
C ALA A 54 -14.91 -1.70 30.55
N THR A 55 -16.22 -1.40 30.56
CA THR A 55 -17.14 -1.85 31.62
C THR A 55 -18.38 -2.61 31.14
N GLY A 56 -18.52 -2.89 29.84
CA GLY A 56 -19.59 -3.77 29.33
C GLY A 56 -21.01 -3.26 29.56
N PHE A 57 -21.22 -1.95 29.69
CA PHE A 57 -22.52 -1.34 29.93
C PHE A 57 -22.69 -0.08 29.08
N VAL A 58 -23.36 -0.17 27.94
CA VAL A 58 -24.51 0.67 27.48
C VAL A 58 -25.04 0.07 26.17
N ASP A 59 -26.35 -0.20 26.11
CA ASP A 59 -27.11 -0.43 24.87
C ASP A 59 -27.06 0.84 24.00
N VAL A 60 -25.96 1.08 23.28
CA VAL A 60 -25.93 2.13 22.27
C VAL A 60 -26.79 1.63 21.10
N PRO A 61 -27.91 2.29 20.77
CA PRO A 61 -28.74 1.84 19.67
C PRO A 61 -27.99 2.09 18.37
N PHE A 62 -27.59 1.00 17.72
CA PHE A 62 -27.07 1.02 16.38
C PHE A 62 -28.17 0.64 15.39
N ALA A 63 -28.21 1.34 14.26
CA ALA A 63 -28.99 0.91 13.10
C ALA A 63 -28.05 0.22 12.12
N ASP A 64 -28.30 -1.05 11.83
CA ASP A 64 -27.54 -1.79 10.83
C ASP A 64 -27.76 -1.17 9.44
N VAL A 65 -26.66 -1.04 8.70
CA VAL A 65 -26.60 -0.51 7.37
C VAL A 65 -26.04 -1.60 6.45
N ARG A 66 -26.79 -1.88 5.39
CA ARG A 66 -26.30 -2.71 4.29
C ARG A 66 -26.24 -1.87 3.03
N HIS A 67 -25.05 -1.76 2.45
CA HIS A 67 -24.84 -1.04 1.21
C HIS A 67 -23.77 -1.72 0.37
N GLY A 68 -23.95 -1.77 -0.96
CA GLY A 68 -22.98 -2.42 -1.85
C GLY A 68 -21.58 -1.79 -1.79
N THR A 69 -21.50 -0.49 -1.51
CA THR A 69 -20.23 0.24 -1.32
C THR A 69 -19.43 -0.21 -0.10
N LEU A 70 -20.08 -0.81 0.90
CA LEU A 70 -19.39 -1.38 2.06
C LEU A 70 -18.69 -2.69 1.69
N GLY A 71 -18.96 -3.26 0.51
CA GLY A 71 -18.38 -4.53 0.08
C GLY A 71 -18.78 -5.64 1.05
N ARG A 72 -17.77 -6.26 1.65
CA ARG A 72 -17.94 -7.30 2.67
C ARG A 72 -18.12 -6.75 4.10
N LEU A 73 -17.98 -5.45 4.32
CA LEU A 73 -18.14 -4.83 5.63
C LEU A 73 -19.62 -4.71 6.01
N ASP A 74 -19.93 -5.04 7.26
CA ASP A 74 -21.17 -4.64 7.91
C ASP A 74 -20.93 -3.34 8.67
N ALA A 75 -21.82 -2.37 8.52
CA ALA A 75 -21.77 -1.11 9.25
C ALA A 75 -23.03 -0.94 10.09
N ALA A 76 -22.89 -0.35 11.27
CA ALA A 76 -24.02 0.04 12.10
C ALA A 76 -23.75 1.43 12.67
N ILE A 77 -24.72 2.33 12.55
CA ILE A 77 -24.54 3.75 12.89
C ILE A 77 -25.32 4.08 14.16
N SER A 78 -24.65 4.77 15.10
CA SER A 78 -25.27 5.25 16.33
C SER A 78 -26.11 6.53 16.11
N SER A 79 -26.47 7.23 17.19
CA SER A 79 -27.19 8.51 17.09
C SER A 79 -26.26 9.66 16.64
N PRO A 80 -26.80 10.75 16.05
CA PRO A 80 -26.00 11.91 15.64
C PRO A 80 -25.21 12.55 16.78
N ALA A 81 -25.73 12.45 18.01
CA ALA A 81 -25.09 13.03 19.20
C ALA A 81 -23.80 12.30 19.59
N LEU A 82 -23.67 11.03 19.23
CA LEU A 82 -22.49 10.21 19.53
C LEU A 82 -21.50 10.21 18.37
N GLY A 83 -21.97 10.22 17.13
CA GLY A 83 -21.09 10.22 15.96
C GLY A 83 -20.28 8.92 15.80
N VAL A 84 -20.69 7.84 16.49
CA VAL A 84 -19.98 6.55 16.50
C VAL A 84 -20.54 5.64 15.42
N ILE A 85 -19.66 4.94 14.71
CA ILE A 85 -20.00 3.85 13.79
C ILE A 85 -19.36 2.58 14.30
N ARG A 86 -20.14 1.49 14.35
CA ARG A 86 -19.62 0.14 14.49
C ARG A 86 -19.41 -0.45 13.10
N LEU A 87 -18.26 -1.01 12.85
CA LEU A 87 -17.91 -1.69 11.62
C LEU A 87 -17.48 -3.09 11.98
N SER A 88 -17.94 -4.07 11.22
CA SER A 88 -17.56 -5.46 11.41
C SER A 88 -17.15 -6.04 10.07
N ALA A 89 -15.97 -6.66 10.04
CA ALA A 89 -15.52 -7.48 8.93
C ALA A 89 -15.99 -8.94 9.13
N PRO A 90 -16.10 -9.72 8.04
CA PRO A 90 -16.20 -11.18 8.14
C PRO A 90 -15.06 -11.76 8.99
N ALA A 91 -15.31 -12.90 9.66
CA ALA A 91 -14.32 -13.51 10.55
C ALA A 91 -13.01 -13.96 9.88
N ASP A 92 -12.96 -13.99 8.54
CA ASP A 92 -11.78 -14.27 7.73
C ASP A 92 -11.02 -12.99 7.30
N LEU A 93 -11.40 -11.81 7.79
CA LEU A 93 -10.78 -10.54 7.40
C LEU A 93 -10.53 -9.65 8.62
N ASP A 94 -9.33 -9.07 8.67
CA ASP A 94 -8.99 -8.05 9.65
C ASP A 94 -9.49 -6.67 9.23
N LEU A 95 -9.90 -5.89 10.23
CA LEU A 95 -10.48 -4.58 10.04
C LEU A 95 -9.48 -3.50 10.44
N HIS A 96 -8.98 -2.75 9.45
CA HIS A 96 -8.00 -1.69 9.67
C HIS A 96 -8.66 -0.31 9.52
N VAL A 97 -8.60 0.50 10.57
CA VAL A 97 -9.08 1.89 10.53
C VAL A 97 -7.90 2.86 10.47
N HIS A 98 -7.82 3.57 9.37
CA HIS A 98 -6.84 4.62 9.14
C HIS A 98 -7.47 5.99 9.40
N VAL A 99 -6.88 6.74 10.32
CA VAL A 99 -7.25 8.14 10.58
C VAL A 99 -6.31 9.04 9.77
N PRO A 100 -6.83 9.86 8.85
CA PRO A 100 -6.05 10.79 8.06
C PRO A 100 -5.16 11.76 8.88
N ALA A 101 -4.00 12.11 8.33
CA ALA A 101 -3.06 13.03 8.98
C ALA A 101 -3.66 14.43 9.21
N GLY A 102 -3.30 15.07 10.33
CA GLY A 102 -3.75 16.42 10.68
C GLY A 102 -4.99 16.50 11.60
N VAL A 103 -5.59 15.36 11.94
CA VAL A 103 -6.65 15.23 12.94
C VAL A 103 -6.01 14.88 14.29
N ALA A 104 -6.20 15.72 15.32
CA ALA A 104 -5.60 15.52 16.64
C ALA A 104 -6.20 14.32 17.39
N ARG A 105 -5.35 13.51 18.02
CA ARG A 105 -5.70 12.25 18.70
C ARG A 105 -6.10 12.47 20.17
N ASP A 106 -7.20 11.83 20.56
CA ASP A 106 -7.24 10.78 21.59
C ASP A 106 -8.24 9.71 21.10
N GLU A 107 -7.82 8.44 21.06
CA GLU A 107 -8.61 7.23 20.77
C GLU A 107 -9.82 7.44 19.84
N VAL A 108 -9.57 7.47 18.53
CA VAL A 108 -10.61 7.56 17.50
C VAL A 108 -11.28 6.20 17.25
N GLN A 109 -10.59 5.12 17.57
CA GLN A 109 -11.05 3.75 17.36
C GLN A 109 -10.97 2.94 18.66
N TYR A 110 -11.88 1.97 18.79
CA TYR A 110 -11.83 0.90 19.77
C TYR A 110 -12.12 -0.43 19.08
N VAL A 111 -11.24 -1.41 19.26
CA VAL A 111 -11.40 -2.79 18.80
C VAL A 111 -11.52 -3.66 20.06
N PRO A 112 -12.65 -4.35 20.31
CA PRO A 112 -12.79 -5.25 21.45
C PRO A 112 -11.79 -6.40 21.36
N GLU A 113 -11.15 -6.76 22.48
CA GLU A 113 -10.21 -7.90 22.51
C GLU A 113 -10.91 -9.23 22.18
N GLU A 114 -12.20 -9.35 22.49
CA GLU A 114 -13.02 -10.53 22.22
C GLU A 114 -13.53 -10.63 20.76
N ASP A 115 -13.41 -9.54 19.98
CA ASP A 115 -13.95 -9.45 18.62
C ASP A 115 -13.09 -8.51 17.76
N ALA A 116 -11.90 -9.00 17.38
CA ALA A 116 -10.95 -8.27 16.53
C ALA A 116 -11.51 -7.87 15.17
N GLY A 117 -12.55 -8.57 14.68
CA GLY A 117 -13.24 -8.24 13.45
C GLY A 117 -14.15 -7.02 13.55
N THR A 118 -14.36 -6.45 14.76
CA THR A 118 -15.23 -5.30 14.97
C THR A 118 -14.45 -4.07 15.46
N ALA A 119 -14.63 -2.94 14.78
CA ALA A 119 -14.12 -1.64 15.23
C ALA A 119 -15.25 -0.66 15.47
N TYR A 120 -15.15 0.09 16.55
CA TYR A 120 -16.00 1.24 16.85
C TYR A 120 -15.21 2.51 16.58
N VAL A 121 -15.73 3.37 15.72
CA VAL A 121 -15.03 4.56 15.25
C VAL A 121 -15.82 5.82 15.60
N ASP A 122 -15.19 6.73 16.34
CA ASP A 122 -15.74 8.03 16.72
C ASP A 122 -15.44 9.07 15.62
N LEU A 123 -16.42 9.29 14.74
CA LEU A 123 -16.30 10.27 13.67
C LEU A 123 -16.46 11.72 14.14
N ALA A 124 -16.95 11.96 15.35
CA ALA A 124 -16.96 13.30 15.94
C ALA A 124 -15.54 13.74 16.30
N ARG A 125 -14.66 12.79 16.65
CA ARG A 125 -13.23 13.01 16.86
C ARG A 125 -12.42 12.99 15.57
N ALA A 126 -12.81 12.16 14.60
CA ALA A 126 -12.23 12.15 13.26
C ALA A 126 -13.28 12.36 12.19
N ALA A 127 -13.37 13.60 11.68
CA ALA A 127 -14.35 13.99 10.67
C ALA A 127 -14.33 13.09 9.43
N ALA A 128 -13.22 12.39 9.16
CA ALA A 128 -13.13 11.33 8.18
C ALA A 128 -12.20 10.21 8.68
N VAL A 129 -12.49 8.98 8.27
CA VAL A 129 -11.65 7.78 8.46
C VAL A 129 -11.73 6.92 7.21
N ILE A 130 -10.65 6.20 6.89
CA ILE A 130 -10.68 5.12 5.91
C ILE A 130 -10.70 3.80 6.66
N VAL A 131 -11.57 2.90 6.24
CA VAL A 131 -11.76 1.60 6.84
C VAL A 131 -11.53 0.57 5.76
N ARG A 132 -10.68 -0.41 6.05
CA ARG A 132 -10.29 -1.46 5.13
C ARG A 132 -10.58 -2.83 5.74
N ALA A 133 -11.02 -3.76 4.91
CA ALA A 133 -11.06 -5.19 5.21
C ALA A 133 -10.67 -5.96 3.95
N GLY A 134 -9.46 -6.53 3.95
CA GLY A 134 -8.85 -7.10 2.75
C GLY A 134 -8.78 -6.10 1.58
N ALA A 135 -9.33 -6.49 0.43
CA ALA A 135 -9.35 -5.67 -0.79
C ALA A 135 -10.41 -4.54 -0.76
N ASP A 136 -11.39 -4.62 0.14
CA ASP A 136 -12.44 -3.60 0.27
C ASP A 136 -11.93 -2.43 1.11
N ALA A 137 -12.15 -1.21 0.64
CA ALA A 137 -11.86 -0.01 1.41
C ALA A 137 -13.00 1.01 1.25
N VAL A 138 -13.32 1.70 2.34
CA VAL A 138 -14.33 2.76 2.36
C VAL A 138 -13.83 3.99 3.09
N LEU A 139 -14.17 5.17 2.57
CA LEU A 139 -14.01 6.44 3.25
C LEU A 139 -15.33 6.75 3.95
N LEU A 140 -15.30 6.84 5.27
CA LEU A 140 -16.41 7.30 6.09
C LEU A 140 -16.14 8.74 6.48
N ARG A 141 -17.07 9.64 6.17
CA ARG A 141 -16.97 11.05 6.55
C ARG A 141 -18.23 11.52 7.26
N LEU A 142 -18.04 12.18 8.39
CA LEU A 142 -19.12 12.80 9.13
C LEU A 142 -19.73 13.93 8.29
N THR A 143 -21.06 14.01 8.31
CA THR A 143 -21.82 15.09 7.68
C THR A 143 -22.90 15.57 8.65
N ASN A 144 -23.57 16.68 8.33
CA ASN A 144 -24.56 17.28 9.23
C ASN A 144 -25.79 16.38 9.45
N ASP A 145 -26.11 15.54 8.48
CA ASP A 145 -27.31 14.70 8.39
C ASP A 145 -27.03 13.19 8.48
N GLY A 146 -25.75 12.80 8.52
CA GLY A 146 -25.38 11.40 8.56
C GLY A 146 -23.88 11.15 8.39
N VAL A 147 -23.58 10.05 7.72
CA VAL A 147 -22.24 9.63 7.34
C VAL A 147 -22.22 9.42 5.84
N SER A 148 -21.34 10.12 5.13
CA SER A 148 -21.07 9.80 3.72
C SER A 148 -20.06 8.66 3.64
N VAL A 149 -20.41 7.62 2.89
CA VAL A 149 -19.61 6.43 2.63
C VAL A 149 -19.24 6.41 1.16
N HIS A 150 -17.96 6.44 0.87
CA HIS A 150 -17.45 6.33 -0.48
C HIS A 150 -16.61 5.07 -0.60
N GLY A 151 -16.83 4.30 -1.65
CA GLY A 151 -15.95 3.20 -1.99
C GLY A 151 -14.59 3.79 -2.30
N VAL A 152 -13.56 3.21 -1.71
CA VAL A 152 -12.19 3.58 -2.00
C VAL A 152 -11.66 2.44 -2.84
N THR A 153 -11.55 2.69 -4.14
CA THR A 153 -10.90 1.73 -5.01
C THR A 153 -9.41 2.06 -4.95
N PRO A 154 -8.53 1.05 -4.75
CA PRO A 154 -7.13 1.23 -5.15
C PRO A 154 -7.15 1.76 -6.59
N PRO A 155 -6.22 2.66 -6.97
CA PRO A 155 -6.17 3.09 -8.36
C PRO A 155 -6.20 1.83 -9.23
N GLU A 156 -7.13 1.75 -10.18
CA GLU A 156 -7.07 0.71 -11.19
C GLU A 156 -5.72 0.88 -11.87
N ALA A 157 -4.80 0.03 -11.45
CA ALA A 157 -3.40 0.14 -11.78
C ALA A 157 -3.25 -0.50 -13.16
N CYS A 158 -3.73 0.23 -14.16
CA CYS A 158 -3.60 -0.12 -15.56
C CYS A 158 -2.67 0.90 -16.17
N LEU A 159 -1.37 0.60 -16.13
CA LEU A 159 -0.42 1.19 -17.06
C LEU A 159 -0.96 0.95 -18.47
N SER A 160 -1.58 1.98 -19.04
CA SER A 160 -1.78 2.01 -20.49
C SER A 160 -0.44 1.70 -21.14
N PRO A 161 -0.40 0.89 -22.20
CA PRO A 161 0.86 0.49 -22.81
C PRO A 161 1.72 1.72 -23.04
N LEU A 162 2.89 1.78 -22.39
CA LEU A 162 3.84 2.87 -22.54
C LEU A 162 4.24 2.90 -24.01
N GLN A 163 3.64 3.80 -24.79
CA GLN A 163 3.62 3.76 -26.27
C GLN A 163 5.03 3.77 -26.90
N SER A 164 6.06 4.05 -26.11
CA SER A 164 7.43 4.26 -26.53
C SER A 164 8.44 3.28 -25.91
N MET A 165 7.99 2.26 -25.15
CA MET A 165 8.93 1.37 -24.46
C MET A 165 9.74 0.52 -25.47
N PRO A 166 11.07 0.64 -25.50
CA PRO A 166 11.91 -0.23 -26.32
C PRO A 166 11.81 -1.68 -25.85
N SER A 167 12.10 -2.62 -26.75
CA SER A 167 12.13 -4.05 -26.43
C SER A 167 13.12 -4.32 -25.29
N VAL A 168 12.60 -4.75 -24.14
CA VAL A 168 13.41 -5.17 -22.99
C VAL A 168 14.27 -6.39 -23.39
N GLU A 169 13.79 -7.23 -24.32
CA GLU A 169 14.57 -8.36 -24.84
C GLU A 169 15.89 -7.88 -25.49
N THR A 170 15.87 -6.73 -26.16
CA THR A 170 17.08 -6.15 -26.77
C THR A 170 18.11 -5.75 -25.70
N TRP A 171 17.66 -5.18 -24.58
CA TRP A 171 18.55 -4.82 -23.48
C TRP A 171 19.07 -6.06 -22.73
N ALA A 172 18.19 -7.04 -22.50
CA ALA A 172 18.56 -8.31 -21.89
C ALA A 172 19.62 -9.06 -22.72
N GLY A 173 19.45 -9.10 -24.05
CA GLY A 173 20.42 -9.72 -24.96
C GLY A 173 21.77 -9.00 -25.06
N ALA A 174 21.81 -7.71 -24.69
CA ALA A 174 23.05 -6.94 -24.60
C ALA A 174 23.68 -6.98 -23.20
N CYS A 175 22.98 -7.52 -22.20
CA CYS A 175 23.45 -7.60 -20.82
C CYS A 175 24.59 -8.61 -20.70
N ARG A 176 25.74 -8.16 -20.16
CA ARG A 176 26.91 -9.03 -19.93
C ARG A 176 26.75 -9.92 -18.70
N ASP A 177 25.84 -9.56 -17.80
CA ASP A 177 25.56 -10.27 -16.57
C ASP A 177 24.59 -11.43 -16.86
N GLY A 178 25.14 -12.62 -17.06
CA GLY A 178 24.38 -13.80 -17.51
C GLY A 178 23.24 -14.18 -16.56
N TRP A 179 23.46 -14.09 -15.25
CA TRP A 179 22.41 -14.32 -14.27
C TRP A 179 21.25 -13.32 -14.43
N LEU A 180 21.57 -12.03 -14.56
CA LEU A 180 20.53 -11.01 -14.71
C LEU A 180 19.77 -11.15 -16.03
N ALA A 181 20.48 -11.48 -17.11
CA ALA A 181 19.85 -11.76 -18.41
C ALA A 181 18.85 -12.92 -18.31
N GLU A 182 19.20 -14.01 -17.60
CA GLU A 182 18.31 -15.14 -17.34
C GLU A 182 17.08 -14.76 -16.51
N GLN A 183 17.23 -13.91 -15.48
CA GLN A 183 16.10 -13.42 -14.67
C GLN A 183 15.17 -12.49 -15.46
N VAL A 184 15.73 -11.65 -16.32
CA VAL A 184 14.97 -10.66 -17.11
C VAL A 184 14.25 -11.29 -18.29
N ALA A 185 14.80 -12.35 -18.90
CA ALA A 185 14.23 -13.02 -20.06
C ALA A 185 12.74 -13.41 -19.92
N PRO A 186 12.28 -14.10 -18.85
CA PRO A 186 10.87 -14.42 -18.71
C PRO A 186 10.00 -13.17 -18.57
N LEU A 187 10.46 -12.16 -17.82
CA LEU A 187 9.74 -10.90 -17.63
C LEU A 187 9.59 -10.13 -18.95
N ALA A 188 10.64 -10.13 -19.77
CA ALA A 188 10.66 -9.44 -21.07
C ALA A 188 9.76 -10.08 -22.13
N THR A 189 9.27 -11.31 -21.89
CA THR A 189 8.28 -11.98 -22.75
C THR A 189 6.85 -11.86 -22.23
N SER A 190 6.65 -11.18 -21.10
CA SER A 190 5.34 -10.98 -20.49
C SER A 190 4.45 -10.11 -21.39
N GLY A 191 3.15 -10.37 -21.39
CA GLY A 191 2.18 -9.46 -22.01
C GLY A 191 1.89 -8.21 -21.17
N ASP A 192 2.37 -8.18 -19.93
CA ASP A 192 2.09 -7.15 -18.94
C ASP A 192 3.09 -5.97 -19.01
N PRO A 193 2.63 -4.74 -19.30
CA PRO A 193 3.47 -3.55 -19.29
C PRO A 193 4.22 -3.32 -17.98
N TRP A 194 3.60 -3.59 -16.81
CA TRP A 194 4.27 -3.38 -15.52
C TRP A 194 5.48 -4.30 -15.37
N THR A 195 5.30 -5.59 -15.68
CA THR A 195 6.38 -6.58 -15.70
C THR A 195 7.57 -6.13 -16.56
N HIS A 196 7.33 -5.49 -17.71
CA HIS A 196 8.41 -4.93 -18.54
C HIS A 196 9.12 -3.73 -17.90
N VAL A 197 8.40 -2.86 -17.20
CA VAL A 197 9.00 -1.74 -16.45
C VAL A 197 9.89 -2.30 -15.34
N VAL A 198 9.42 -3.29 -14.59
CA VAL A 198 10.19 -3.99 -13.57
C VAL A 198 11.46 -4.58 -14.17
N ALA A 199 11.34 -5.30 -15.28
CA ALA A 199 12.48 -5.89 -15.99
C ALA A 199 13.53 -4.85 -16.43
N ALA A 200 13.07 -3.70 -16.95
CA ALA A 200 13.92 -2.57 -17.29
C ALA A 200 14.62 -1.98 -16.05
N GLY A 201 13.91 -1.89 -14.93
CA GLY A 201 14.45 -1.45 -13.65
C GLY A 201 15.51 -2.41 -13.10
N MET A 202 15.27 -3.72 -13.22
CA MET A 202 16.21 -4.75 -12.76
C MET A 202 17.53 -4.63 -13.53
N LEU A 203 17.49 -4.44 -14.85
CA LEU A 203 18.68 -4.16 -15.67
C LEU A 203 19.41 -2.89 -15.21
N ALA A 204 18.67 -1.85 -14.84
CA ALA A 204 19.24 -0.58 -14.39
C ALA A 204 19.85 -0.63 -12.97
N ARG A 205 19.41 -1.56 -12.12
CA ARG A 205 19.72 -1.60 -10.69
C ARG A 205 20.63 -2.76 -10.29
N LEU A 206 20.34 -3.97 -10.76
CA LEU A 206 20.94 -5.23 -10.28
C LEU A 206 22.17 -5.67 -11.07
N ALA A 207 22.48 -5.02 -12.20
CA ALA A 207 23.67 -5.32 -12.99
C ALA A 207 24.92 -5.19 -12.12
N THR A 208 25.67 -6.29 -12.01
CA THR A 208 26.85 -6.40 -11.15
C THR A 208 27.96 -7.08 -11.94
N PRO A 209 29.20 -6.54 -11.92
CA PRO A 209 30.33 -7.21 -12.53
C PRO A 209 30.61 -8.54 -11.81
N ALA A 210 30.98 -9.60 -12.56
CA ALA A 210 31.22 -10.92 -12.01
C ALA A 210 32.44 -10.94 -11.07
N ASP A 211 33.44 -10.08 -11.30
CA ASP A 211 34.63 -9.98 -10.48
C ASP A 211 35.24 -8.56 -10.43
N ALA A 212 36.30 -8.40 -9.64
CA ALA A 212 37.00 -7.13 -9.47
C ALA A 212 37.73 -6.63 -10.73
N THR A 213 38.05 -7.50 -11.68
CA THR A 213 38.65 -7.12 -12.96
C THR A 213 37.58 -6.55 -13.88
N GLU A 214 36.44 -7.22 -14.00
CA GLU A 214 35.28 -6.73 -14.73
C GLU A 214 34.75 -5.42 -14.12
N ALA A 215 34.70 -5.31 -12.79
CA ALA A 215 34.30 -4.07 -12.12
C ALA A 215 35.20 -2.88 -12.50
N ARG A 216 36.52 -3.10 -12.54
CA ARG A 216 37.49 -2.08 -12.97
C ARG A 216 37.32 -1.71 -14.44
N ALA A 217 37.10 -2.69 -15.31
CA ALA A 217 36.84 -2.46 -16.73
C ALA A 217 35.54 -1.66 -16.92
N TRP A 218 34.48 -2.03 -16.22
CA TRP A 218 33.19 -1.36 -16.27
C TRP A 218 33.29 0.10 -15.81
N LEU A 219 33.96 0.37 -14.69
CA LEU A 219 34.21 1.75 -14.23
C LEU A 219 35.07 2.55 -15.23
N ALA A 220 36.06 1.92 -15.88
CA ALA A 220 36.86 2.58 -16.89
C ALA A 220 36.02 2.97 -18.13
N ASP A 221 35.11 2.09 -18.55
CA ASP A 221 34.18 2.36 -19.65
C ASP A 221 33.19 3.47 -19.29
N VAL A 222 32.62 3.46 -18.07
CA VAL A 222 31.76 4.56 -17.58
C VAL A 222 32.50 5.89 -17.60
N ARG A 223 33.73 5.95 -17.07
CA ARG A 223 34.56 7.18 -17.08
C ARG A 223 34.90 7.66 -18.49
N ALA A 224 35.00 6.74 -19.43
CA ALA A 224 35.25 7.05 -20.84
C ALA A 224 33.98 7.33 -21.66
N GLY A 225 32.80 7.39 -21.02
CA GLY A 225 31.51 7.62 -21.70
C GLY A 225 31.00 6.43 -22.52
N ARG A 226 31.59 5.24 -22.34
CA ARG A 226 31.22 3.98 -23.01
C ARG A 226 30.48 3.02 -22.06
N ALA A 227 29.73 3.57 -21.11
CA ALA A 227 28.95 2.78 -20.18
C ALA A 227 28.08 1.74 -20.91
N ASP A 228 27.92 0.57 -20.30
CA ASP A 228 27.16 -0.54 -20.88
C ASP A 228 25.76 -0.07 -21.26
N ALA A 229 25.41 -0.26 -22.54
CA ALA A 229 24.13 0.16 -23.08
C ALA A 229 22.97 -0.55 -22.37
N SER A 230 23.13 -1.81 -21.96
CA SER A 230 22.10 -2.57 -21.25
C SER A 230 21.70 -1.97 -19.90
N VAL A 231 22.65 -1.32 -19.21
CA VAL A 231 22.43 -0.70 -17.89
C VAL A 231 21.97 0.77 -18.01
N VAL A 232 22.47 1.48 -19.02
CA VAL A 232 22.18 2.91 -19.21
C VAL A 232 20.92 3.15 -20.04
N ALA A 233 20.60 2.28 -21.00
CA ALA A 233 19.45 2.45 -21.88
C ALA A 233 18.11 2.50 -21.13
N PRO A 234 17.83 1.63 -20.13
CA PRO A 234 16.60 1.73 -19.36
C PRO A 234 16.41 3.10 -18.69
N ARG A 235 17.48 3.65 -18.09
CA ARG A 235 17.44 4.98 -17.45
C ARG A 235 17.22 6.11 -18.46
N ARG A 236 17.86 6.03 -19.63
CA ARG A 236 17.66 7.01 -20.72
C ARG A 236 16.23 6.95 -21.26
N TRP A 237 15.67 5.76 -21.40
CA TRP A 237 14.28 5.59 -21.77
C TRP A 237 13.35 6.22 -20.71
N ALA A 238 13.55 5.91 -19.43
CA ALA A 238 12.75 6.51 -18.36
C ALA A 238 12.84 8.04 -18.35
N ALA A 239 14.03 8.60 -18.56
CA ALA A 239 14.23 10.06 -18.69
C ALA A 239 13.54 10.67 -19.92
N SER A 240 13.23 9.88 -20.95
CA SER A 240 12.56 10.32 -22.17
C SER A 240 11.03 10.25 -22.11
N LEU A 241 10.47 9.66 -21.04
CA LEU A 241 9.03 9.55 -20.85
C LEU A 241 8.35 10.92 -20.81
N SER A 242 7.14 10.97 -21.34
CA SER A 242 6.29 12.17 -21.24
C SER A 242 5.89 12.44 -19.78
N ALA A 243 5.40 13.64 -19.50
CA ALA A 243 4.90 13.95 -18.15
C ALA A 243 3.75 13.01 -17.73
N ASP A 244 2.86 12.68 -18.66
CA ASP A 244 1.72 11.79 -18.42
C ASP A 244 2.16 10.35 -18.17
N ASP A 245 3.12 9.84 -18.95
CA ASP A 245 3.69 8.50 -18.76
C ASP A 245 4.41 8.38 -17.41
N ARG A 246 5.17 9.41 -17.01
CA ARG A 246 5.83 9.45 -15.70
C ARG A 246 4.83 9.45 -14.56
N ALA A 247 3.76 10.24 -14.68
CA ALA A 247 2.71 10.29 -13.68
C ALA A 247 1.95 8.96 -13.60
N ALA A 248 1.69 8.30 -14.74
CA ALA A 248 1.07 6.98 -14.77
C ALA A 248 1.97 5.91 -14.12
N LEU A 249 3.27 5.91 -14.42
CA LEU A 249 4.22 4.98 -13.82
C LEU A 249 4.36 5.20 -12.30
N SER A 250 4.42 6.47 -11.85
CA SER A 250 4.45 6.80 -10.42
C SER A 250 3.19 6.29 -9.71
N ARG A 251 1.99 6.55 -10.26
CA ARG A 251 0.72 6.06 -9.70
C ARG A 251 0.66 4.53 -9.63
N GLN A 252 1.11 3.83 -10.68
CA GLN A 252 1.19 2.36 -10.64
C GLN A 252 2.11 1.90 -9.50
N ALA A 253 3.31 2.46 -9.41
CA ALA A 253 4.27 2.02 -8.40
C ALA A 253 3.76 2.27 -6.96
N VAL A 254 3.06 3.39 -6.73
CA VAL A 254 2.40 3.67 -5.44
C VAL A 254 1.27 2.67 -5.17
N ALA A 255 0.50 2.28 -6.19
CA ALA A 255 -0.53 1.25 -6.06
C ALA A 255 0.07 -0.11 -5.66
N GLU A 256 1.19 -0.47 -6.28
CA GLU A 256 1.93 -1.70 -6.00
C GLU A 256 2.55 -1.70 -4.60
N CYS A 257 3.00 -0.55 -4.09
CA CYS A 257 3.35 -0.40 -2.66
C CYS A 257 2.16 -0.67 -1.74
N ALA A 258 0.99 -0.10 -2.04
CA ALA A 258 -0.20 -0.28 -1.22
C ALA A 258 -0.69 -1.75 -1.22
N SER A 259 -0.62 -2.42 -2.37
CA SER A 259 -0.87 -3.87 -2.46
C SER A 259 0.16 -4.64 -1.64
N LEU A 260 1.44 -4.34 -1.79
CA LEU A 260 2.49 -5.04 -1.08
C LEU A 260 2.38 -4.89 0.44
N CYS A 261 1.96 -3.73 0.96
CA CYS A 261 1.69 -3.56 2.39
C CYS A 261 0.61 -4.54 2.87
N LEU A 262 -0.49 -4.69 2.14
CA LEU A 262 -1.52 -5.67 2.47
C LEU A 262 -0.97 -7.08 2.48
N ASP A 263 -0.24 -7.44 1.43
CA ASP A 263 0.30 -8.79 1.31
C ASP A 263 1.35 -9.10 2.40
N ILE A 264 2.04 -8.07 2.92
CA ILE A 264 2.93 -8.18 4.08
C ILE A 264 2.13 -8.41 5.37
N GLU A 265 1.06 -7.63 5.59
CA GLU A 265 0.18 -7.77 6.76
C GLU A 265 -0.43 -9.17 6.80
N ASP A 266 -0.99 -9.65 5.68
CA ASP A 266 -1.58 -11.00 5.56
C ASP A 266 -0.56 -12.10 5.91
N VAL A 267 0.69 -11.96 5.46
CA VAL A 267 1.75 -12.95 5.76
C VAL A 267 2.27 -12.80 7.19
N GLU A 268 2.28 -11.61 7.79
CA GLU A 268 2.75 -11.41 9.17
C GLU A 268 1.96 -12.26 10.17
N ASP A 269 0.65 -12.37 9.97
CA ASP A 269 -0.25 -13.14 10.84
C ASP A 269 -0.04 -14.67 10.70
N ASP A 270 0.42 -15.13 9.54
CA ASP A 270 0.62 -16.55 9.22
C ASP A 270 2.08 -17.02 9.38
N VAL A 271 3.05 -16.11 9.57
CA VAL A 271 4.47 -16.46 9.71
C VAL A 271 4.73 -17.15 11.05
N HIS A 272 4.65 -18.47 10.98
CA HIS A 272 5.03 -19.39 12.04
C HIS A 272 6.03 -20.41 11.51
N ALA A 273 7.07 -20.71 12.29
CA ALA A 273 8.11 -21.67 11.90
C ALA A 273 7.57 -23.08 11.55
N SER A 274 6.33 -23.40 11.93
CA SER A 274 5.65 -24.65 11.62
C SER A 274 4.77 -24.62 10.37
N ALA A 275 4.47 -23.45 9.81
CA ALA A 275 3.67 -23.34 8.59
C ALA A 275 4.50 -23.83 7.38
N PRO A 276 4.00 -24.76 6.55
CA PRO A 276 4.72 -25.13 5.33
C PRO A 276 4.67 -24.00 4.31
N GLY A 277 5.83 -23.57 3.76
CA GLY A 277 5.89 -22.67 2.61
C GLY A 277 5.96 -21.16 2.93
N TRP A 278 5.95 -20.77 4.21
CA TRP A 278 6.05 -19.35 4.59
C TRP A 278 7.31 -18.67 4.03
N ASP A 279 8.40 -19.41 3.84
CA ASP A 279 9.66 -18.87 3.34
C ASP A 279 9.57 -18.49 1.85
N ASP A 280 8.80 -19.23 1.06
CA ASP A 280 8.53 -18.91 -0.34
C ASP A 280 7.67 -17.64 -0.45
N GLU A 281 6.68 -17.48 0.43
CA GLU A 281 5.80 -16.30 0.49
C GLU A 281 6.58 -15.04 0.90
N VAL A 282 7.35 -15.11 1.98
CA VAL A 282 8.22 -14.00 2.41
C VAL A 282 9.25 -13.64 1.33
N ARG A 283 9.82 -14.64 0.65
CA ARG A 283 10.74 -14.40 -0.47
C ARG A 283 10.05 -13.69 -1.63
N ALA A 284 8.81 -14.06 -1.95
CA ALA A 284 8.02 -13.40 -2.97
C ALA A 284 7.72 -11.93 -2.61
N LEU A 285 7.40 -11.64 -1.34
CA LEU A 285 7.22 -10.26 -0.85
C LEU A 285 8.52 -9.45 -0.97
N ALA A 286 9.66 -10.04 -0.59
CA ALA A 286 10.96 -9.38 -0.72
C ALA A 286 11.33 -9.10 -2.19
N HIS A 287 11.00 -10.03 -3.12
CA HIS A 287 11.17 -9.81 -4.55
C HIS A 287 10.28 -8.67 -5.07
N ARG A 288 9.03 -8.58 -4.62
CA ARG A 288 8.12 -7.48 -5.00
C ARG A 288 8.56 -6.13 -4.46
N ARG A 289 9.10 -6.08 -3.24
CA ARG A 289 9.77 -4.86 -2.73
C ARG A 289 10.96 -4.50 -3.63
N ASP A 290 11.77 -5.48 -4.00
CA ASP A 290 12.90 -5.29 -4.89
C ASP A 290 12.49 -4.81 -6.31
N ASP A 291 11.34 -5.25 -6.82
CA ASP A 291 10.73 -4.75 -8.06
C ASP A 291 10.42 -3.25 -7.96
N LEU A 292 9.84 -2.80 -6.84
CA LEU A 292 9.53 -1.39 -6.59
C LEU A 292 10.79 -0.52 -6.52
N GLU A 293 11.86 -0.99 -5.88
CA GLU A 293 13.17 -0.33 -5.90
C GLU A 293 13.80 -0.26 -7.29
N ALA A 294 13.59 -1.31 -8.10
CA ALA A 294 14.03 -1.32 -9.49
C ALA A 294 13.30 -0.24 -10.30
N VAL A 295 12.00 -0.07 -10.08
CA VAL A 295 11.20 1.00 -10.68
C VAL A 295 11.57 2.38 -10.13
N LEU A 296 11.91 2.49 -8.83
CA LEU A 296 12.39 3.73 -8.22
C LEU A 296 13.61 4.29 -8.95
N VAL A 297 14.57 3.45 -9.33
CA VAL A 297 15.74 3.86 -10.13
C VAL A 297 15.35 4.48 -11.48
N LEU A 298 14.29 3.98 -12.11
CA LEU A 298 13.78 4.52 -13.37
C LEU A 298 13.06 5.86 -13.15
N LEU A 299 12.17 5.93 -12.15
CA LEU A 299 11.47 7.15 -11.78
C LEU A 299 12.43 8.26 -11.35
N ASP A 300 13.56 7.91 -10.74
CA ASP A 300 14.61 8.86 -10.40
C ASP A 300 15.27 9.46 -11.63
N ALA A 301 15.62 8.62 -12.61
CA ALA A 301 16.13 9.09 -13.90
C ALA A 301 15.10 9.98 -14.62
N ALA A 302 13.81 9.75 -14.37
CA ALA A 302 12.69 10.51 -14.91
C ALA A 302 12.32 11.77 -14.09
N SER A 303 12.94 11.99 -12.92
CA SER A 303 12.60 13.03 -11.94
C SER A 303 11.14 12.97 -11.45
N ALA A 304 10.66 11.76 -11.15
CA ALA A 304 9.28 11.47 -10.74
C ALA A 304 9.21 10.43 -9.59
N ALA A 305 10.23 10.38 -8.73
CA ALA A 305 10.40 9.35 -7.70
C ALA A 305 9.78 9.67 -6.33
N ASP A 306 9.38 10.92 -6.09
CA ASP A 306 9.09 11.40 -4.73
C ASP A 306 7.89 10.67 -4.09
N ASP A 307 6.82 10.44 -4.83
CA ASP A 307 5.63 9.73 -4.31
C ASP A 307 5.95 8.26 -3.97
N LEU A 308 6.71 7.58 -4.85
CA LEU A 308 7.12 6.20 -4.61
C LEU A 308 8.05 6.07 -3.39
N ARG A 309 8.99 7.01 -3.20
CA ARG A 309 9.83 7.01 -1.99
C ARG A 309 9.00 7.12 -0.72
N LEU A 310 8.01 8.00 -0.73
CA LEU A 310 7.13 8.17 0.42
C LEU A 310 6.33 6.88 0.68
N ALA A 311 5.80 6.25 -0.37
CA ALA A 311 5.06 4.99 -0.25
C ALA A 311 5.95 3.83 0.24
N LEU A 312 7.21 3.75 -0.22
CA LEU A 312 8.18 2.73 0.22
C LEU A 312 8.52 2.82 1.70
N VAL A 313 8.42 4.00 2.34
CA VAL A 313 8.64 4.12 3.80
C VAL A 313 7.62 3.28 4.58
N GLU A 314 6.36 3.24 4.14
CA GLU A 314 5.33 2.43 4.80
C GLU A 314 5.52 0.94 4.51
N VAL A 315 5.89 0.58 3.27
CA VAL A 315 6.27 -0.81 2.92
C VAL A 315 7.42 -1.30 3.78
N ASP A 316 8.48 -0.49 3.92
CA ASP A 316 9.65 -0.85 4.71
C ASP A 316 9.35 -0.93 6.21
N ARG A 317 8.40 -0.12 6.69
CA ARG A 317 7.92 -0.22 8.07
C ARG A 317 7.15 -1.51 8.32
N ALA A 318 6.21 -1.88 7.44
CA ALA A 318 5.48 -3.14 7.52
C ALA A 318 6.44 -4.33 7.39
N GLY A 319 7.30 -4.30 6.38
CA GLY A 319 8.31 -5.33 6.15
C GLY A 319 9.31 -5.47 7.30
N PHE A 320 9.63 -4.39 8.01
CA PHE A 320 10.45 -4.46 9.23
C PHE A 320 9.78 -5.27 10.34
N LEU A 321 8.47 -5.09 10.55
CA LEU A 321 7.71 -5.85 11.57
C LEU A 321 7.66 -7.34 11.21
N LEU A 322 7.31 -7.65 9.96
CA LEU A 322 7.42 -9.00 9.40
C LEU A 322 8.84 -9.57 9.59
N GLY A 323 9.87 -8.76 9.33
CA GLY A 323 11.27 -9.08 9.53
C GLY A 323 11.61 -9.59 10.94
N LEU A 324 10.95 -9.05 11.96
CA LEU A 324 11.13 -9.47 13.35
C LEU A 324 10.44 -10.80 13.67
N ALA A 325 9.38 -11.16 12.94
CA ALA A 325 8.65 -12.42 13.08
C ALA A 325 9.36 -13.61 12.41
N ILE A 326 10.19 -13.34 11.41
CA ILE A 326 10.92 -14.37 10.65
C ILE A 326 11.93 -15.13 11.55
N PRO A 327 11.90 -16.47 11.58
CA PRO A 327 12.92 -17.28 12.25
C PRO A 327 14.34 -16.97 11.76
N HIS A 328 15.27 -16.81 12.71
CA HIS A 328 16.67 -16.53 12.39
C HIS A 328 17.32 -17.71 11.64
N GLY A 329 18.11 -17.41 10.60
CA GLY A 329 18.80 -18.43 9.81
C GLY A 329 17.88 -19.20 8.85
N SER A 330 16.72 -18.64 8.51
CA SER A 330 15.70 -19.22 7.63
C SER A 330 16.09 -19.36 6.16
N GLY A 331 17.27 -18.88 5.77
CA GLY A 331 17.77 -19.10 4.41
C GLY A 331 16.98 -18.38 3.33
N LEU A 332 16.34 -17.25 3.64
CA LEU A 332 15.63 -16.41 2.67
C LEU A 332 16.53 -15.84 1.55
N GLN A 333 17.84 -16.10 1.58
CA GLN A 333 18.81 -15.56 0.65
C GLN A 333 18.83 -16.35 -0.66
N ASP A 334 18.49 -15.67 -1.75
CA ASP A 334 18.86 -16.06 -3.10
C ASP A 334 19.79 -15.02 -3.73
N GLU A 335 20.24 -15.28 -4.96
CA GLU A 335 21.15 -14.37 -5.66
C GLU A 335 20.53 -12.99 -5.93
N ARG A 336 19.20 -12.90 -6.08
CA ARG A 336 18.49 -11.64 -6.30
C ARG A 336 18.51 -10.79 -5.03
N LEU A 337 18.08 -11.36 -3.91
CA LEU A 337 18.04 -10.68 -2.62
C LEU A 337 19.44 -10.35 -2.09
N ARG A 338 20.44 -11.19 -2.38
CA ARG A 338 21.85 -10.88 -2.10
C ARG A 338 22.30 -9.62 -2.84
N ARG A 339 22.02 -9.52 -4.14
CA ARG A 339 22.38 -8.34 -4.96
C ARG A 339 21.63 -7.09 -4.53
N ALA A 340 20.35 -7.24 -4.19
CA ALA A 340 19.53 -6.19 -3.63
C ALA A 340 20.11 -5.65 -2.30
N GLY A 341 20.46 -6.55 -1.38
CA GLY A 341 21.06 -6.20 -0.08
C GLY A 341 22.42 -5.51 -0.18
N LEU A 342 23.20 -5.79 -1.25
CA LEU A 342 24.44 -5.03 -1.52
C LEU A 342 24.18 -3.56 -1.90
N LYS A 343 23.01 -3.25 -2.45
CA LYS A 343 22.59 -1.88 -2.82
C LYS A 343 21.83 -1.20 -1.69
N ASP A 344 21.10 -1.98 -0.90
CA ASP A 344 20.30 -1.53 0.23
C ASP A 344 20.51 -2.44 1.44
N PRO A 345 21.54 -2.17 2.27
CA PRO A 345 21.82 -2.95 3.47
C PRO A 345 20.75 -2.80 4.56
N GLY A 346 19.82 -1.84 4.43
CA GLY A 346 18.74 -1.60 5.38
C GLY A 346 17.46 -2.38 5.06
N ALA A 347 17.43 -3.11 3.94
CA ALA A 347 16.26 -3.89 3.54
C ALA A 347 15.87 -4.91 4.61
N TRP A 348 14.58 -4.97 4.95
CA TRP A 348 14.09 -5.74 6.09
C TRP A 348 14.33 -7.25 5.98
N TRP A 349 14.39 -7.81 4.79
CA TRP A 349 14.76 -9.23 4.59
C TRP A 349 16.23 -9.54 4.90
N ALA A 350 17.09 -8.52 4.96
CA ALA A 350 18.49 -8.71 5.37
C ALA A 350 18.63 -8.95 6.88
N LEU A 351 17.60 -8.64 7.68
CA LEU A 351 17.60 -8.91 9.13
C LEU A 351 17.52 -10.40 9.45
N ALA A 352 16.94 -11.20 8.56
CA ALA A 352 16.77 -12.63 8.71
C ALA A 352 17.97 -13.48 8.23
N ALA A 353 18.94 -12.84 7.57
CA ALA A 353 20.13 -13.45 6.99
C ALA A 353 21.21 -13.74 8.04
#